data_AF-A0A024WYM9-F1
#
_entry.id   AF-A0A024WYM9-F1
#
_cell.length_a   1.000
_cell.length_b   1.000
_cell.length_c   1.000
_cell.angle_alpha   90.00
_cell.angle_beta   90.00
_cell.angle_gamma   90.00
#
_symmetry.space_group_name_H-M   'P 1'
#
loop_
_entity.id
_entity.type
_entity.pdbx_description
1 polymer ?
#
loop_
_entity_poly.entity_id
_entity_poly.type
_entity_poly.pdbx_seq_one_letter_code
_entity_poly.pdbx_strand_id
1 'polypeptide(L)'
;MAKGGPQGGKKEDTPNYKDANDAKDLLDKIGEDIYKKVKEEAKNYIEKLKGDLNTANNSSDETVGTDDPCKLDYTTRLGDNSKRHPCTNLKGNPNEERFSNTLGGQCTNEKMRSGGIGACAPYRRLHLCSHNLETIDTKSTTHKLLAEVCMAAKYEGESITGRYPQHQETNPDTKSQLCTVLARSFADIGDIVRGKDLFLGNDEEKKKRDELDDKLKKIFKEIHNGLDGEAQARYNGDTDNYYKLREDWWTANRETVWKAITCDAKGYQYFRGTCGDNEKTATQAKKQCRCDDNQVPTYFDYVPQFLRWFDEWAEDFCRKRKHKLEDAIKKCRRGENGEDKYCDLNRHNCEKTIRGKYVFVEDEDCKYCHFSCAYFVKWIDNQKQEFLKQRKKYKSEISDGDSGKSRSTRRRQKRGAGSSGDGNKYDGYEKKFYDILKIDYQNVEKFLKKLSKEGICQKEPHVGQETADRADFTKKDYAKTFDHTEYCQACPWCGAQKKSGGGWEAKDVQDCANEVTKEYDHEKTTTIEILTADKKQLDIL
;
A
#
# COMPACT_ATOMS: atom_id res chain seq x y z
N MET A 1 64.57 12.56 -7.40
CA MET A 1 63.64 11.40 -7.32
C MET A 1 62.61 11.67 -6.24
N ALA A 2 61.45 12.22 -6.60
CA ALA A 2 60.30 12.32 -5.70
C ALA A 2 59.28 11.27 -6.14
N LYS A 3 59.05 10.26 -5.29
CA LYS A 3 58.04 9.22 -5.52
C LYS A 3 56.66 9.80 -5.20
N GLY A 4 55.76 9.77 -6.18
CA GLY A 4 54.35 10.13 -6.01
C GLY A 4 53.65 9.17 -5.05
N GLY A 5 52.89 9.73 -4.11
CA GLY A 5 51.99 9.00 -3.22
C GLY A 5 50.72 8.54 -3.96
N PRO A 6 50.08 7.45 -3.52
CA PRO A 6 48.88 6.92 -4.16
C PRO A 6 47.69 7.84 -3.89
N GLN A 7 46.96 8.19 -4.97
CA GLN A 7 45.66 8.86 -4.90
C GLN A 7 44.67 7.97 -4.13
N GLY A 8 44.23 8.46 -2.97
CA GLY A 8 43.15 7.85 -2.21
C GLY A 8 41.83 7.99 -2.98
N GLY A 9 41.27 6.87 -3.43
CA GLY A 9 39.89 6.82 -3.90
C GLY A 9 38.95 7.21 -2.76
N LYS A 10 38.08 8.20 -3.01
CA LYS A 10 36.94 8.50 -2.13
C LYS A 10 36.09 7.24 -2.01
N LYS A 11 36.01 6.66 -0.81
CA LYS A 11 34.91 5.75 -0.46
C LYS A 11 33.64 6.58 -0.57
N GLU A 12 32.73 6.21 -1.47
CA GLU A 12 31.34 6.65 -1.40
C GLU A 12 30.81 6.22 -0.03
N ASP A 13 30.48 7.18 0.83
CA ASP A 13 29.78 6.91 2.08
C ASP A 13 28.46 6.22 1.73
N THR A 14 28.36 4.94 2.08
CA THR A 14 27.11 4.20 1.90
C THR A 14 26.04 4.86 2.78
N PRO A 15 24.92 5.33 2.22
CA PRO A 15 23.90 6.00 3.01
C PRO A 15 23.39 5.08 4.13
N ASN A 16 23.32 5.62 5.35
CA ASN A 16 22.86 4.87 6.52
C ASN A 16 21.39 5.23 6.80
N TYR A 17 20.49 4.26 6.65
CA TYR A 17 19.04 4.45 6.87
C TYR A 17 18.55 3.93 8.22
N LYS A 18 19.46 3.66 9.18
CA LYS A 18 19.09 3.14 10.51
C LYS A 18 18.21 4.11 11.28
N ASP A 19 18.40 5.41 11.07
CA ASP A 19 17.69 6.50 11.76
C ASP A 19 16.29 6.79 11.18
N ALA A 20 15.84 6.03 10.17
CA ALA A 20 14.47 6.14 9.69
C ALA A 20 13.45 5.87 10.82
N ASN A 21 12.38 6.64 10.90
CA ASN A 21 11.42 6.53 12.01
C ASN A 21 10.59 5.23 11.93
N ASP A 22 10.06 4.95 10.75
CA ASP A 22 9.18 3.82 10.42
C ASP A 22 9.51 3.27 9.00
N ALA A 23 8.69 2.36 8.49
CA ALA A 23 8.88 1.78 7.15
C ALA A 23 8.65 2.83 6.05
N LYS A 24 7.64 3.68 6.21
CA LYS A 24 7.30 4.74 5.27
C LYS A 24 8.44 5.73 5.04
N ASP A 25 9.02 6.24 6.13
CA ASP A 25 10.20 7.13 6.11
C ASP A 25 11.43 6.44 5.53
N LEU A 26 11.67 5.17 5.90
CA LEU A 26 12.76 4.37 5.32
C LEU A 26 12.63 4.25 3.80
N LEU A 27 11.44 3.89 3.31
CA LEU A 27 11.20 3.69 1.90
C LEU A 27 11.35 5.00 1.12
N ASP A 28 10.80 6.11 1.62
CA ASP A 28 10.91 7.41 0.96
C ASP A 28 12.36 7.92 0.88
N LYS A 29 13.16 7.73 1.94
CA LYS A 29 14.59 8.09 1.96
C LYS A 29 15.42 7.30 0.95
N ILE A 30 15.23 5.98 0.87
CA ILE A 30 15.90 5.18 -0.16
C ILE A 30 15.41 5.62 -1.55
N GLY A 31 14.10 5.88 -1.71
CA GLY A 31 13.51 6.36 -2.95
C GLY A 31 14.15 7.67 -3.43
N GLU A 32 14.45 8.59 -2.51
CA GLU A 32 15.13 9.85 -2.82
C GLU A 32 16.53 9.62 -3.40
N ASP A 33 17.33 8.75 -2.79
CA ASP A 33 18.67 8.43 -3.29
C ASP A 33 18.63 7.74 -4.65
N ILE A 34 17.64 6.88 -4.87
CA ILE A 34 17.40 6.25 -6.17
C ILE A 34 16.99 7.30 -7.21
N TYR A 35 16.07 8.20 -6.88
CA TYR A 35 15.69 9.30 -7.77
C TYR A 35 16.89 10.17 -8.15
N LYS A 36 17.72 10.56 -7.17
CA LYS A 36 18.94 11.35 -7.42
C LYS A 36 19.87 10.64 -8.41
N LYS A 37 20.09 9.33 -8.25
CA LYS A 37 20.90 8.52 -9.17
C LYS A 37 20.29 8.46 -10.58
N VAL A 38 18.99 8.18 -10.68
CA VAL A 38 18.29 8.10 -11.98
C VAL A 38 18.30 9.45 -12.70
N LYS A 39 18.00 10.54 -11.98
CA LYS A 39 18.03 11.91 -12.50
C LYS A 39 19.42 12.28 -13.03
N GLU A 40 20.46 11.97 -12.27
CA GLU A 40 21.85 12.24 -12.69
C GLU A 40 22.26 11.43 -13.92
N GLU A 41 21.88 10.15 -13.99
CA GLU A 41 22.15 9.27 -15.14
C GLU A 41 21.45 9.74 -16.43
N ALA A 42 20.36 10.49 -16.31
CA ALA A 42 19.53 10.96 -17.42
C ALA A 42 19.69 12.47 -17.71
N LYS A 43 20.51 13.21 -16.94
CA LYS A 43 20.58 14.68 -16.97
C LYS A 43 20.78 15.30 -18.36
N ASN A 44 21.56 14.66 -19.22
CA ASN A 44 21.85 15.16 -20.58
C ASN A 44 20.72 14.89 -21.58
N TYR A 45 19.69 14.14 -21.19
CA TYR A 45 18.63 13.62 -22.07
C TYR A 45 17.22 14.01 -21.61
N ILE A 46 17.04 14.37 -20.33
CA ILE A 46 15.74 14.71 -19.72
C ILE A 46 15.00 15.81 -20.49
N GLU A 47 15.68 16.87 -20.91
CA GLU A 47 15.03 17.98 -21.61
C GLU A 47 14.38 17.56 -22.93
N LYS A 48 14.94 16.57 -23.64
CA LYS A 48 14.35 16.04 -24.88
C LYS A 48 13.10 15.18 -24.63
N LEU A 49 12.89 14.72 -23.40
CA LEU A 49 11.73 13.92 -22.99
C LEU A 49 10.63 14.75 -22.34
N LYS A 50 10.93 16.01 -21.99
CA LYS A 50 10.00 16.90 -21.31
C LYS A 50 8.83 17.24 -22.24
N GLY A 51 7.63 16.92 -21.77
CA GLY A 51 6.40 17.34 -22.44
C GLY A 51 6.13 18.82 -22.21
N ASP A 52 5.36 19.40 -23.10
CA ASP A 52 4.94 20.79 -23.08
C ASP A 52 3.43 20.79 -23.26
N LEU A 53 2.71 21.24 -22.24
CA LEU A 53 1.25 21.26 -22.25
C LEU A 53 0.70 22.31 -23.22
N ASN A 54 1.47 23.35 -23.56
CA ASN A 54 1.05 24.36 -24.53
C ASN A 54 0.89 23.80 -25.94
N THR A 55 1.59 22.71 -26.26
CA THR A 55 1.60 22.08 -27.59
C THR A 55 0.83 20.76 -27.63
N ALA A 56 0.17 20.37 -26.54
CA ALA A 56 -0.59 19.12 -26.41
C ALA A 56 -2.02 19.20 -27.00
N ASN A 57 -2.18 19.73 -28.22
CA ASN A 57 -3.48 19.88 -28.89
C ASN A 57 -3.75 18.76 -29.92
N ASN A 58 -5.02 18.38 -30.09
CA ASN A 58 -5.46 17.35 -31.04
C ASN A 58 -5.91 17.88 -32.40
N SER A 59 -6.10 19.19 -32.59
CA SER A 59 -6.88 19.69 -33.75
C SER A 59 -6.48 21.04 -34.36
N SER A 60 -5.42 21.71 -33.90
CA SER A 60 -4.88 22.91 -34.58
C SER A 60 -3.42 23.20 -34.17
N ASP A 61 -2.68 23.90 -35.04
CA ASP A 61 -1.31 24.45 -34.79
C ASP A 61 -1.30 25.61 -33.77
N GLU A 62 -2.44 25.94 -33.15
CA GLU A 62 -2.53 27.01 -32.15
C GLU A 62 -2.01 26.54 -30.80
N THR A 63 -1.12 27.35 -30.21
CA THR A 63 -0.65 27.18 -28.85
C THR A 63 -1.80 27.29 -27.86
N VAL A 64 -1.85 26.38 -26.90
CA VAL A 64 -2.74 26.49 -25.74
C VAL A 64 -2.17 27.58 -24.84
N GLY A 65 -3.00 28.51 -24.37
CA GLY A 65 -2.56 29.64 -23.56
C GLY A 65 -2.13 29.30 -22.12
N THR A 66 -1.83 28.04 -21.78
CA THR A 66 -1.35 27.69 -20.44
C THR A 66 -0.57 26.36 -20.37
N ASP A 67 0.54 26.39 -19.65
CA ASP A 67 1.37 25.27 -19.22
C ASP A 67 0.94 24.74 -17.83
N ASP A 68 -0.11 25.31 -17.24
CA ASP A 68 -0.60 24.94 -15.92
C ASP A 68 -1.57 23.75 -16.03
N PRO A 69 -1.18 22.53 -15.58
CA PRO A 69 -2.06 21.38 -15.65
C PRO A 69 -3.35 21.52 -14.85
N CYS A 70 -3.40 22.45 -13.88
CA CYS A 70 -4.61 22.75 -13.12
C CYS A 70 -5.63 23.59 -13.90
N LYS A 71 -5.19 24.31 -14.94
CA LYS A 71 -6.03 25.21 -15.76
C LYS A 71 -6.27 24.71 -17.18
N LEU A 72 -5.62 23.60 -17.56
CA LEU A 72 -5.78 23.01 -18.88
C LEU A 72 -7.23 22.54 -19.09
N ASP A 73 -7.81 22.89 -20.24
CA ASP A 73 -9.14 22.45 -20.62
C ASP A 73 -9.09 21.03 -21.22
N TYR A 74 -9.22 20.02 -20.36
CA TYR A 74 -9.19 18.61 -20.79
C TYR A 74 -10.41 18.22 -21.64
N THR A 75 -11.55 18.90 -21.49
CA THR A 75 -12.79 18.65 -22.24
C THR A 75 -12.61 18.89 -23.71
N THR A 76 -12.17 20.10 -24.09
CA THR A 76 -12.01 20.43 -25.50
C THR A 76 -10.75 19.81 -26.12
N ARG A 77 -9.70 19.59 -25.32
CA ARG A 77 -8.38 19.16 -25.84
C ARG A 77 -8.22 17.65 -25.95
N LEU A 78 -8.71 16.91 -24.95
CA LEU A 78 -8.60 15.44 -24.92
C LEU A 78 -9.96 14.76 -25.09
N GLY A 79 -11.04 15.52 -25.23
CA GLY A 79 -12.37 14.96 -25.34
C GLY A 79 -12.81 14.32 -24.03
N ASP A 80 -12.48 14.95 -22.90
CA ASP A 80 -13.02 14.54 -21.60
C ASP A 80 -14.56 14.59 -21.65
N ASN A 81 -15.15 13.41 -21.68
CA ASN A 81 -16.58 13.19 -21.73
C ASN A 81 -16.90 11.96 -20.90
N SER A 82 -18.18 11.65 -20.73
CA SER A 82 -18.61 10.51 -19.89
C SER A 82 -17.95 9.16 -20.23
N LYS A 83 -17.48 8.97 -21.48
CA LYS A 83 -16.79 7.74 -21.92
C LYS A 83 -15.29 7.74 -21.65
N ARG A 84 -14.65 8.91 -21.52
CA ARG A 84 -13.21 9.07 -21.31
C ARG A 84 -12.84 9.60 -19.94
N HIS A 85 -13.81 9.97 -19.12
CA HIS A 85 -13.57 10.56 -17.81
C HIS A 85 -12.73 9.61 -16.92
N PRO A 86 -11.62 10.06 -16.31
CA PRO A 86 -10.62 9.15 -15.74
C PRO A 86 -11.13 8.30 -14.57
N CYS A 87 -12.11 8.82 -13.81
CA CYS A 87 -12.68 8.15 -12.63
C CYS A 87 -13.92 7.30 -12.93
N THR A 88 -14.40 7.26 -14.18
CA THR A 88 -15.56 6.42 -14.51
C THR A 88 -15.12 4.96 -14.52
N ASN A 89 -15.64 4.17 -13.58
CA ASN A 89 -15.33 2.74 -13.55
C ASN A 89 -15.98 2.00 -14.74
N LEU A 90 -15.65 0.72 -14.96
CA LEU A 90 -16.21 -0.07 -16.07
C LEU A 90 -17.75 -0.20 -16.03
N LYS A 91 -18.38 0.03 -14.86
CA LYS A 91 -19.84 0.04 -14.70
C LYS A 91 -20.47 1.41 -14.96
N GLY A 92 -19.68 2.40 -15.37
CA GLY A 92 -20.17 3.76 -15.63
C GLY A 92 -20.40 4.60 -14.38
N ASN A 93 -19.94 4.18 -13.19
CA ASN A 93 -20.07 4.96 -11.96
C ASN A 93 -18.86 5.91 -11.80
N PRO A 94 -19.05 7.23 -11.81
CA PRO A 94 -17.98 8.20 -11.57
C PRO A 94 -17.69 8.42 -10.07
N ASN A 95 -18.55 7.90 -9.17
CA ASN A 95 -18.58 8.26 -7.76
C ASN A 95 -18.15 7.13 -6.81
N GLU A 96 -17.10 6.39 -7.15
CA GLU A 96 -16.58 5.30 -6.32
C GLU A 96 -16.04 5.78 -4.95
N GLU A 97 -16.39 5.09 -3.85
CA GLU A 97 -15.81 5.35 -2.52
C GLU A 97 -14.29 5.20 -2.58
N ARG A 98 -13.54 6.22 -2.12
CA ARG A 98 -12.07 6.25 -2.15
C ARG A 98 -11.43 5.76 -0.86
N PHE A 99 -12.13 5.94 0.25
CA PHE A 99 -11.68 5.61 1.59
C PHE A 99 -12.72 4.72 2.24
N SER A 100 -12.53 3.41 2.20
CA SER A 100 -13.47 2.48 2.82
C SER A 100 -13.01 1.99 4.19
N ASN A 101 -13.95 1.95 5.13
CA ASN A 101 -13.75 1.33 6.45
C ASN A 101 -14.14 -0.16 6.46
N THR A 102 -14.89 -0.61 5.44
CA THR A 102 -15.44 -1.96 5.35
C THR A 102 -14.78 -2.77 4.23
N LEU A 103 -14.47 -2.14 3.09
CA LEU A 103 -13.82 -2.78 1.96
C LEU A 103 -12.29 -2.78 2.12
N GLY A 104 -11.65 -3.81 1.55
CA GLY A 104 -10.21 -4.06 1.62
C GLY A 104 -9.54 -4.04 0.26
N GLY A 105 -8.23 -4.26 0.26
CA GLY A 105 -7.45 -4.45 -0.96
C GLY A 105 -7.71 -5.81 -1.64
N GLN A 106 -6.95 -6.09 -2.68
CA GLN A 106 -6.97 -7.35 -3.42
C GLN A 106 -5.63 -8.07 -3.30
N CYS A 107 -5.63 -9.30 -2.79
CA CYS A 107 -4.42 -10.12 -2.59
C CYS A 107 -4.45 -11.47 -3.33
N THR A 108 -5.37 -11.60 -4.29
CA THR A 108 -5.59 -12.81 -5.08
C THR A 108 -4.61 -12.88 -6.24
N ASN A 109 -3.96 -14.04 -6.44
CA ASN A 109 -2.89 -14.22 -7.42
C ASN A 109 -3.35 -13.94 -8.85
N GLU A 110 -4.59 -14.32 -9.18
CA GLU A 110 -5.21 -14.18 -10.50
C GLU A 110 -5.41 -12.70 -10.89
N LYS A 111 -5.52 -11.81 -9.89
CA LYS A 111 -5.68 -10.36 -10.07
C LYS A 111 -4.35 -9.62 -10.16
N MET A 112 -3.23 -10.33 -9.98
CA MET A 112 -1.87 -9.79 -10.03
C MET A 112 -1.13 -10.23 -11.28
N ARG A 113 -0.25 -9.36 -11.77
CA ARG A 113 0.78 -9.76 -12.74
C ARG A 113 1.70 -10.80 -12.11
N SER A 114 2.39 -11.53 -12.98
CA SER A 114 3.87 -11.52 -12.94
C SER A 114 4.54 -11.36 -11.57
N GLY A 115 5.39 -10.34 -11.50
CA GLY A 115 6.08 -9.97 -10.27
C GLY A 115 5.18 -9.62 -9.09
N GLY A 116 3.85 -9.53 -9.23
CA GLY A 116 2.93 -9.12 -8.18
C GLY A 116 2.33 -10.24 -7.32
N ILE A 117 2.54 -11.51 -7.67
CA ILE A 117 2.04 -12.63 -6.83
C ILE A 117 2.60 -12.51 -5.42
N GLY A 118 1.71 -12.51 -4.42
CA GLY A 118 2.02 -12.31 -3.00
C GLY A 118 1.96 -10.86 -2.52
N ALA A 119 1.78 -9.89 -3.42
CA ALA A 119 1.45 -8.50 -3.06
C ALA A 119 -0.07 -8.32 -2.87
N CYS A 120 -0.45 -7.23 -2.21
CA CYS A 120 -1.83 -6.83 -2.00
C CYS A 120 -2.08 -5.44 -2.58
N ALA A 121 -2.87 -5.32 -3.64
CA ALA A 121 -3.23 -4.02 -4.19
C ALA A 121 -4.18 -3.31 -3.22
N PRO A 122 -3.83 -2.12 -2.70
CA PRO A 122 -4.65 -1.40 -1.73
C PRO A 122 -5.95 -0.91 -2.37
N TYR A 123 -6.99 -0.72 -1.55
CA TYR A 123 -8.31 -0.32 -2.02
C TYR A 123 -8.28 0.95 -2.90
N ARG A 124 -7.47 1.94 -2.51
CA ARG A 124 -7.20 3.15 -3.29
C ARG A 124 -6.71 2.83 -4.72
N ARG A 125 -5.75 1.91 -4.87
CA ARG A 125 -5.23 1.51 -6.18
C ARG A 125 -6.30 0.83 -7.03
N LEU A 126 -7.17 0.00 -6.44
CA LEU A 126 -8.22 -0.69 -7.19
C LEU A 126 -9.13 0.28 -7.97
N HIS A 127 -9.31 1.49 -7.43
CA HIS A 127 -10.20 2.50 -7.98
C HIS A 127 -9.46 3.69 -8.60
N LEU A 128 -8.15 3.62 -8.80
CA LEU A 128 -7.32 4.70 -9.36
C LEU A 128 -7.91 5.31 -10.65
N CYS A 129 -8.07 6.62 -10.71
CA CYS A 129 -8.63 7.32 -11.87
C CYS A 129 -7.64 7.34 -13.03
N SER A 130 -7.72 6.35 -13.93
CA SER A 130 -6.81 6.20 -15.07
C SER A 130 -7.50 5.70 -16.34
N HIS A 131 -8.83 5.69 -16.36
CA HIS A 131 -9.60 5.10 -17.46
C HIS A 131 -9.38 5.83 -18.81
N ASN A 132 -9.11 7.13 -18.79
CA ASN A 132 -8.80 7.90 -20.00
C ASN A 132 -7.63 7.30 -20.78
N LEU A 133 -6.64 6.74 -20.08
CA LEU A 133 -5.45 6.14 -20.68
C LEU A 133 -5.80 4.91 -21.52
N GLU A 134 -6.85 4.14 -21.17
CA GLU A 134 -7.28 2.97 -21.96
C GLU A 134 -7.72 3.36 -23.38
N THR A 135 -8.08 4.63 -23.59
CA THR A 135 -8.55 5.17 -24.88
C THR A 135 -7.52 6.07 -25.57
N ILE A 136 -6.29 6.16 -25.04
CA ILE A 136 -5.24 7.02 -25.59
C ILE A 136 -4.91 6.68 -27.05
N ASP A 137 -4.62 7.72 -27.85
CA ASP A 137 -4.16 7.57 -29.24
C ASP A 137 -2.70 7.08 -29.26
N THR A 138 -2.44 6.04 -30.04
CA THR A 138 -1.11 5.47 -30.22
C THR A 138 -0.14 6.34 -31.03
N LYS A 139 -0.63 7.33 -31.78
CA LYS A 139 0.20 8.32 -32.50
C LYS A 139 0.57 9.53 -31.62
N SER A 140 0.49 9.37 -30.29
CA SER A 140 0.77 10.46 -29.35
C SER A 140 2.25 10.81 -29.30
N THR A 141 2.53 12.12 -29.22
CA THR A 141 3.85 12.67 -28.90
C THR A 141 4.08 12.71 -27.39
N THR A 142 5.28 13.08 -26.96
CA THR A 142 5.58 13.32 -25.54
C THR A 142 4.60 14.31 -24.89
N HIS A 143 4.20 15.35 -25.63
CA HIS A 143 3.28 16.41 -25.18
C HIS A 143 1.86 15.86 -24.95
N LYS A 144 1.32 15.08 -25.90
CA LYS A 144 -0.01 14.46 -25.75
C LYS A 144 -0.04 13.43 -24.62
N LEU A 145 1.01 12.61 -24.51
CA LEU A 145 1.12 11.65 -23.41
C LEU A 145 1.14 12.38 -22.05
N LEU A 146 1.88 13.48 -21.95
CA LEU A 146 1.90 14.29 -20.72
C LEU A 146 0.50 14.81 -20.37
N ALA A 147 -0.24 15.36 -21.34
CA ALA A 147 -1.58 15.87 -21.09
C ALA A 147 -2.56 14.76 -20.62
N GLU A 148 -2.52 13.57 -21.22
CA GLU A 148 -3.35 12.43 -20.81
C GLU A 148 -3.00 11.93 -19.39
N VAL A 149 -1.72 11.92 -19.03
CA VAL A 149 -1.27 11.56 -17.67
C VAL A 149 -1.65 12.64 -16.66
N CYS A 150 -1.52 13.93 -17.01
CA CYS A 150 -1.97 15.04 -16.18
C CYS A 150 -3.49 15.04 -15.97
N MET A 151 -4.27 14.64 -16.99
CA MET A 151 -5.72 14.46 -16.86
C MET A 151 -6.04 13.39 -15.80
N ALA A 152 -5.44 12.20 -15.91
CA ALA A 152 -5.61 11.14 -14.92
C ALA A 152 -5.23 11.61 -13.51
N ALA A 153 -4.07 12.26 -13.38
CA ALA A 153 -3.56 12.79 -12.13
C ALA A 153 -4.48 13.86 -11.51
N LYS A 154 -4.96 14.83 -12.29
CA LYS A 154 -5.88 15.89 -11.82
C LYS A 154 -7.15 15.29 -11.24
N TYR A 155 -7.81 14.42 -11.99
CA TYR A 155 -9.08 13.81 -11.57
C TYR A 155 -8.91 12.84 -10.39
N GLU A 156 -7.79 12.12 -10.31
CA GLU A 156 -7.41 11.35 -9.12
C GLU A 156 -7.26 12.24 -7.89
N GLY A 157 -6.55 13.36 -8.05
CA GLY A 157 -6.32 14.36 -7.00
C GLY A 157 -7.60 15.00 -6.48
N GLU A 158 -8.48 15.41 -7.40
CA GLU A 158 -9.81 15.95 -7.11
C GLU A 158 -10.67 14.94 -6.34
N SER A 159 -10.70 13.68 -6.81
CA SER A 159 -11.49 12.61 -6.21
C SER A 159 -11.05 12.27 -4.77
N ILE A 160 -9.74 12.23 -4.53
CA ILE A 160 -9.18 12.03 -3.19
C ILE A 160 -9.46 13.25 -2.32
N THR A 161 -9.08 14.44 -2.78
CA THR A 161 -9.11 15.67 -1.97
C THR A 161 -10.54 16.07 -1.59
N GLY A 162 -11.51 15.89 -2.50
CA GLY A 162 -12.92 16.23 -2.23
C GLY A 162 -13.59 15.33 -1.19
N ARG A 163 -13.10 14.10 -0.98
CA ARG A 163 -13.67 13.11 -0.04
C ARG A 163 -12.86 12.95 1.25
N TYR A 164 -11.63 13.47 1.25
CA TYR A 164 -10.73 13.34 2.38
C TYR A 164 -11.21 14.08 3.65
N PRO A 165 -11.87 15.25 3.60
CA PRO A 165 -12.42 15.90 4.79
C PRO A 165 -13.38 15.02 5.59
N GLN A 166 -14.33 14.33 4.92
CA GLN A 166 -15.25 13.41 5.59
C GLN A 166 -14.51 12.20 6.20
N HIS A 167 -13.48 11.70 5.50
CA HIS A 167 -12.61 10.66 6.04
C HIS A 167 -11.88 11.14 7.31
N GLN A 168 -11.34 12.36 7.29
CA GLN A 168 -10.65 12.97 8.42
C GLN A 168 -11.58 13.20 9.63
N GLU A 169 -12.81 13.64 9.41
CA GLU A 169 -13.82 13.83 10.47
C GLU A 169 -14.25 12.52 11.12
N THR A 170 -14.39 11.45 10.33
CA THR A 170 -14.76 10.12 10.83
C THR A 170 -13.57 9.32 11.38
N ASN A 171 -12.34 9.82 11.23
CA ASN A 171 -11.08 9.16 11.66
C ASN A 171 -10.09 10.15 12.31
N PRO A 172 -10.49 10.97 13.30
CA PRO A 172 -9.69 12.10 13.78
C PRO A 172 -8.30 11.68 14.30
N ASP A 173 -8.24 10.54 15.00
CA ASP A 173 -7.01 10.03 15.63
C ASP A 173 -6.18 9.10 14.75
N THR A 174 -6.71 8.74 13.56
CA THR A 174 -6.23 7.63 12.73
C THR A 174 -6.15 7.94 11.24
N LYS A 175 -6.43 9.19 10.84
CA LYS A 175 -6.33 9.66 9.45
C LYS A 175 -4.90 9.59 8.92
N SER A 176 -4.72 8.96 7.76
CA SER A 176 -3.52 9.09 6.92
C SER A 176 -3.39 10.52 6.45
N GLN A 177 -2.18 11.06 6.27
CA GLN A 177 -2.02 12.42 5.75
C GLN A 177 -2.42 12.51 4.28
N LEU A 178 -3.23 13.51 3.88
CA LEU A 178 -3.68 13.70 2.49
C LEU A 178 -2.52 13.63 1.48
N CYS A 179 -1.42 14.33 1.75
CA CYS A 179 -0.26 14.35 0.85
C CYS A 179 0.36 12.96 0.66
N THR A 180 0.33 12.10 1.69
CA THR A 180 0.80 10.70 1.59
C THR A 180 -0.13 9.87 0.71
N VAL A 181 -1.45 10.06 0.81
CA VAL A 181 -2.42 9.37 -0.05
C VAL A 181 -2.21 9.78 -1.51
N LEU A 182 -2.04 11.08 -1.78
CA LEU A 182 -1.74 11.61 -3.11
C LEU A 182 -0.38 11.09 -3.63
N ALA A 183 0.65 10.99 -2.78
CA ALA A 183 1.94 10.41 -3.11
C ALA A 183 1.85 8.94 -3.54
N ARG A 184 1.02 8.14 -2.86
CA ARG A 184 0.77 6.73 -3.21
C ARG A 184 0.07 6.61 -4.57
N SER A 185 -0.94 7.45 -4.85
CA SER A 185 -1.60 7.49 -6.16
C SER A 185 -0.69 7.99 -7.28
N PHE A 186 0.12 9.01 -7.01
CA PHE A 186 1.13 9.51 -7.94
C PHE A 186 2.13 8.42 -8.35
N ALA A 187 2.65 7.66 -7.37
CA ALA A 187 3.56 6.56 -7.63
C ALA A 187 2.91 5.43 -8.45
N ASP A 188 1.64 5.11 -8.18
CA ASP A 188 0.91 4.10 -8.96
C ASP A 188 0.61 4.54 -10.40
N ILE A 189 0.29 5.82 -10.63
CA ILE A 189 0.20 6.39 -11.99
C ILE A 189 1.55 6.26 -12.69
N GLY A 190 2.64 6.58 -12.00
CA GLY A 190 4.00 6.41 -12.53
C GLY A 190 4.31 4.96 -12.91
N ASP A 191 3.88 3.99 -12.12
CA ASP A 191 4.05 2.57 -12.45
C ASP A 191 3.20 2.11 -13.63
N ILE A 192 2.01 2.68 -13.83
CA ILE A 192 1.21 2.44 -15.04
C ILE A 192 1.96 2.93 -16.28
N VAL A 193 2.44 4.18 -16.27
CA VAL A 193 3.18 4.77 -17.40
C VAL A 193 4.44 3.96 -17.71
N ARG A 194 5.19 3.58 -16.67
CA ARG A 194 6.45 2.83 -16.78
C ARG A 194 6.25 1.35 -17.11
N GLY A 195 5.02 0.85 -17.12
CA GLY A 195 4.71 -0.56 -17.41
C GLY A 195 5.10 -1.52 -16.27
N LYS A 196 5.17 -0.99 -15.04
CA LYS A 196 5.58 -1.71 -13.82
C LYS A 196 4.42 -2.08 -12.90
N ASP A 197 3.25 -1.47 -13.11
CA ASP A 197 2.10 -1.70 -12.25
C ASP A 197 1.70 -3.18 -12.19
N LEU A 198 1.52 -3.69 -10.98
CA LEU A 198 1.36 -5.10 -10.65
C LEU A 198 -0.11 -5.55 -10.70
N PHE A 199 -1.08 -4.63 -10.74
CA PHE A 199 -2.50 -4.95 -10.65
C PHE A 199 -3.13 -5.14 -12.03
N LEU A 200 -3.78 -6.28 -12.25
CA LEU A 200 -4.51 -6.58 -13.49
C LEU A 200 -6.02 -6.40 -13.35
N GLY A 201 -6.56 -6.61 -12.15
CA GLY A 201 -8.00 -6.65 -11.93
C GLY A 201 -8.64 -7.94 -12.44
N ASN A 202 -9.94 -7.90 -12.68
CA ASN A 202 -10.75 -8.99 -13.22
C ASN A 202 -10.48 -9.27 -14.71
N ASP A 203 -11.16 -10.27 -15.28
CA ASP A 203 -10.86 -10.73 -16.65
C ASP A 203 -11.11 -9.64 -17.71
N GLU A 204 -12.06 -8.72 -17.47
CA GLU A 204 -12.31 -7.58 -18.34
C GLU A 204 -11.27 -6.47 -18.13
N GLU A 205 -10.98 -6.12 -16.87
CA GLU A 205 -9.93 -5.17 -16.51
C GLU A 205 -8.57 -5.60 -17.06
N LYS A 206 -8.27 -6.90 -17.00
CA LYS A 206 -7.03 -7.49 -17.52
C LYS A 206 -6.88 -7.28 -19.03
N LYS A 207 -7.95 -7.47 -19.81
CA LYS A 207 -7.94 -7.19 -21.25
C LYS A 207 -7.64 -5.72 -21.52
N LYS A 208 -8.32 -4.82 -20.79
CA LYS A 208 -8.07 -3.36 -20.89
C LYS A 208 -6.65 -2.98 -20.48
N ARG A 209 -6.10 -3.63 -19.47
CA ARG A 209 -4.71 -3.46 -19.05
C ARG A 209 -3.71 -3.94 -20.10
N ASP A 210 -3.95 -5.08 -20.74
CA ASP A 210 -3.10 -5.58 -21.83
C ASP A 210 -3.16 -4.65 -23.06
N GLU A 211 -4.36 -4.16 -23.42
CA GLU A 211 -4.57 -3.16 -24.47
C GLU A 211 -3.81 -1.85 -24.16
N LEU A 212 -3.91 -1.34 -22.93
CA LEU A 212 -3.21 -0.13 -22.49
C LEU A 212 -1.68 -0.30 -22.55
N ASP A 213 -1.16 -1.43 -22.07
CA ASP A 213 0.27 -1.71 -22.10
C ASP A 213 0.82 -1.69 -23.54
N ASP A 214 0.10 -2.29 -24.49
CA ASP A 214 0.47 -2.29 -25.90
C ASP A 214 0.35 -0.91 -26.55
N LYS A 215 -0.65 -0.11 -26.17
CA LYS A 215 -0.75 1.29 -26.59
C LYS A 215 0.43 2.12 -26.09
N LEU A 216 0.78 2.00 -24.81
CA LEU A 216 1.94 2.69 -24.25
C LEU A 216 3.23 2.26 -24.94
N LYS A 217 3.41 0.96 -25.29
CA LYS A 217 4.58 0.51 -26.06
C LYS A 217 4.66 1.22 -27.41
N LYS A 218 3.54 1.35 -28.12
CA LYS A 218 3.49 2.07 -29.40
C LYS A 218 3.80 3.56 -29.23
N ILE A 219 3.24 4.22 -28.22
CA ILE A 219 3.53 5.64 -27.94
C ILE A 219 5.01 5.85 -27.64
N PHE A 220 5.61 5.01 -26.79
CA PHE A 220 7.03 5.13 -26.48
C PHE A 220 7.95 4.79 -27.65
N LYS A 221 7.51 3.92 -28.58
CA LYS A 221 8.17 3.75 -29.88
C LYS A 221 8.14 5.03 -30.72
N GLU A 222 7.00 5.71 -30.80
CA GLU A 222 6.91 6.99 -31.51
C GLU A 222 7.77 8.08 -30.86
N ILE A 223 7.78 8.17 -29.52
CA ILE A 223 8.66 9.07 -28.78
C ILE A 223 10.13 8.76 -29.09
N HIS A 224 10.52 7.48 -29.09
CA HIS A 224 11.88 7.05 -29.44
C HIS A 224 12.27 7.42 -30.87
N ASN A 225 11.36 7.24 -31.84
CA ASN A 225 11.58 7.62 -33.24
C ASN A 225 11.73 9.15 -33.41
N GLY A 226 11.08 9.94 -32.56
CA GLY A 226 11.18 11.40 -32.55
C GLY A 226 12.46 11.95 -31.88
N LEU A 227 13.26 11.09 -31.22
CA LEU A 227 14.56 11.47 -30.68
C LEU A 227 15.64 11.42 -31.76
N ASP A 228 16.70 12.21 -31.59
CA ASP A 228 17.84 12.28 -32.49
C ASP A 228 19.20 12.07 -31.79
N GLY A 229 20.19 11.66 -32.58
CA GLY A 229 21.59 11.54 -32.17
C GLY A 229 21.81 10.68 -30.93
N GLU A 230 22.58 11.20 -29.97
CA GLU A 230 22.95 10.49 -28.74
C GLU A 230 21.73 10.13 -27.87
N ALA A 231 20.66 10.93 -27.93
CA ALA A 231 19.47 10.68 -27.13
C ALA A 231 18.70 9.46 -27.63
N GLN A 232 18.55 9.30 -28.94
CA GLN A 232 17.96 8.10 -29.51
C GLN A 232 18.83 6.87 -29.23
N ALA A 233 20.16 7.00 -29.42
CA ALA A 233 21.12 5.94 -29.21
C ALA A 233 21.09 5.37 -27.78
N ARG A 234 20.89 6.22 -26.77
CA ARG A 234 20.76 5.82 -25.35
C ARG A 234 19.69 4.76 -25.08
N TYR A 235 18.64 4.73 -25.89
CA TYR A 235 17.45 3.90 -25.68
C TYR A 235 17.31 2.75 -26.70
N ASN A 236 18.32 2.50 -27.54
CA ASN A 236 18.29 1.41 -28.53
C ASN A 236 18.40 0.00 -27.92
N GLY A 237 18.75 -0.13 -26.63
CA GLY A 237 18.95 -1.42 -25.97
C GLY A 237 17.68 -2.17 -25.57
N ASP A 238 16.56 -1.47 -25.32
CA ASP A 238 15.27 -2.07 -24.97
C ASP A 238 14.16 -1.52 -25.86
N THR A 239 13.98 -2.12 -27.02
CA THR A 239 12.97 -1.73 -28.01
C THR A 239 11.64 -2.46 -27.86
N ASP A 240 11.56 -3.47 -26.98
CA ASP A 240 10.34 -4.24 -26.77
C ASP A 240 9.39 -3.51 -25.81
N ASN A 241 9.94 -2.96 -24.72
CA ASN A 241 9.14 -2.29 -23.68
C ASN A 241 9.54 -0.84 -23.46
N TYR A 242 10.75 -0.44 -23.88
CA TYR A 242 11.28 0.90 -23.68
C TYR A 242 11.44 1.28 -22.20
N TYR A 243 11.68 0.34 -21.29
CA TYR A 243 11.68 0.59 -19.84
C TYR A 243 12.58 1.77 -19.44
N LYS A 244 13.79 1.83 -19.98
CA LYS A 244 14.72 2.94 -19.71
C LYS A 244 14.18 4.29 -20.21
N LEU A 245 13.62 4.33 -21.41
CA LEU A 245 12.99 5.53 -21.95
C LEU A 245 11.77 5.97 -21.14
N ARG A 246 10.94 5.01 -20.68
CA ARG A 246 9.78 5.29 -19.85
C ARG A 246 10.16 5.81 -18.46
N GLU A 247 11.20 5.24 -17.85
CA GLU A 247 11.74 5.69 -16.56
C GLU A 247 12.30 7.12 -16.68
N ASP A 248 13.12 7.40 -17.71
CA ASP A 248 13.67 8.74 -17.95
C ASP A 248 12.56 9.74 -18.33
N TRP A 249 11.52 9.32 -19.08
CA TRP A 249 10.35 10.14 -19.42
C TRP A 249 9.53 10.51 -18.18
N TRP A 250 9.27 9.54 -17.30
CA TRP A 250 8.60 9.83 -16.02
C TRP A 250 9.43 10.82 -15.21
N THR A 251 10.75 10.60 -15.09
CA THR A 251 11.68 11.50 -14.40
C THR A 251 11.58 12.94 -14.92
N ALA A 252 11.49 13.12 -16.24
CA ALA A 252 11.39 14.42 -16.90
C ALA A 252 10.06 15.15 -16.65
N ASN A 253 8.98 14.40 -16.40
CA ASN A 253 7.61 14.93 -16.39
C ASN A 253 6.91 14.85 -15.02
N ARG A 254 7.50 14.15 -14.05
CA ARG A 254 6.91 13.87 -12.74
C ARG A 254 6.50 15.14 -11.97
N GLU A 255 7.22 16.24 -12.15
CA GLU A 255 6.89 17.53 -11.53
C GLU A 255 5.55 18.09 -12.02
N THR A 256 5.34 18.09 -13.34
CA THR A 256 4.08 18.53 -13.95
C THR A 256 2.92 17.61 -13.54
N VAL A 257 3.16 16.30 -13.47
CA VAL A 257 2.15 15.33 -13.02
C VAL A 257 1.82 15.52 -11.53
N TRP A 258 2.82 15.82 -10.69
CA TRP A 258 2.60 16.15 -9.29
C TRP A 258 1.79 17.44 -9.13
N LYS A 259 2.08 18.45 -9.96
CA LYS A 259 1.28 19.68 -10.02
C LYS A 259 -0.17 19.37 -10.39
N ALA A 260 -0.44 18.44 -11.30
CA ALA A 260 -1.78 18.03 -11.66
C ALA A 260 -2.52 17.34 -10.48
N ILE A 261 -1.92 16.34 -9.83
CA ILE A 261 -2.60 15.57 -8.75
C ILE A 261 -2.85 16.38 -7.47
N THR A 262 -2.20 17.53 -7.31
CA THR A 262 -2.27 18.34 -6.09
C THR A 262 -3.00 19.68 -6.27
N CYS A 263 -3.69 19.91 -7.39
CA CYS A 263 -4.36 21.19 -7.69
C CYS A 263 -5.22 21.69 -6.53
N ASP A 264 -5.98 20.80 -5.88
CA ASP A 264 -6.92 21.17 -4.80
C ASP A 264 -6.42 20.87 -3.38
N ALA A 265 -5.20 20.38 -3.20
CA ALA A 265 -4.68 19.85 -1.93
C ALA A 265 -4.26 20.93 -0.88
N LYS A 266 -5.08 21.96 -0.70
CA LYS A 266 -4.76 23.16 0.10
C LYS A 266 -4.57 22.85 1.60
N GLY A 267 -3.50 23.38 2.20
CA GLY A 267 -3.30 23.38 3.66
C GLY A 267 -2.73 22.08 4.26
N TYR A 268 -2.35 21.10 3.44
CA TYR A 268 -1.76 19.84 3.92
C TYR A 268 -0.25 19.79 3.74
N GLN A 269 0.41 19.07 4.66
CA GLN A 269 1.85 18.88 4.69
C GLN A 269 2.23 17.43 4.35
N TYR A 270 3.36 17.25 3.67
CA TYR A 270 3.96 15.93 3.50
C TYR A 270 4.69 15.53 4.79
N PHE A 271 4.67 14.23 5.11
CA PHE A 271 5.12 13.75 6.43
C PHE A 271 6.61 14.04 6.68
N ARG A 272 7.44 13.99 5.62
CA ARG A 272 8.88 14.21 5.69
C ARG A 272 9.23 15.65 5.26
N GLY A 273 10.25 16.22 5.91
CA GLY A 273 10.88 17.45 5.46
C GLY A 273 11.76 17.18 4.24
N THR A 274 11.33 17.62 3.07
CA THR A 274 11.99 17.33 1.78
C THR A 274 12.20 18.56 0.92
N CYS A 275 11.72 19.72 1.37
CA CYS A 275 11.85 20.98 0.66
C CYS A 275 13.19 21.63 0.98
N GLY A 276 13.99 21.88 -0.07
CA GLY A 276 15.37 22.37 0.02
C GLY A 276 16.41 21.28 -0.28
N ASP A 277 17.67 21.71 -0.50
CA ASP A 277 18.74 20.84 -0.99
C ASP A 277 19.48 20.04 0.09
N ASN A 278 19.33 20.44 1.36
CA ASN A 278 20.02 19.83 2.49
C ASN A 278 19.00 19.15 3.42
N GLU A 279 19.10 17.83 3.55
CA GLU A 279 18.22 17.01 4.38
C GLU A 279 18.14 17.50 5.84
N LYS A 280 19.24 18.04 6.39
CA LYS A 280 19.28 18.52 7.78
C LYS A 280 18.49 19.80 8.01
N THR A 281 18.22 20.56 6.95
CA THR A 281 17.49 21.83 6.99
C THR A 281 16.21 21.76 6.15
N ALA A 282 15.88 20.59 5.62
CA ALA A 282 14.74 20.41 4.75
C ALA A 282 13.44 20.65 5.52
N THR A 283 12.52 21.37 4.91
CA THR A 283 11.23 21.71 5.52
C THR A 283 10.11 20.89 4.92
N GLN A 284 8.99 20.77 5.63
CA GLN A 284 7.79 20.13 5.08
C GLN A 284 7.14 21.03 4.03
N ALA A 285 6.60 20.42 2.99
CA ALA A 285 5.76 21.10 1.99
C ALA A 285 4.57 21.77 2.68
N LYS A 286 4.38 23.09 2.52
CA LYS A 286 3.36 23.85 3.27
C LYS A 286 2.14 24.24 2.44
N LYS A 287 2.23 24.19 1.10
CA LYS A 287 1.17 24.66 0.20
C LYS A 287 0.90 23.61 -0.88
N GLN A 288 -0.34 23.13 -0.93
CA GLN A 288 -0.78 22.16 -1.96
C GLN A 288 0.09 20.90 -2.05
N CYS A 289 0.57 20.39 -0.91
CA CYS A 289 1.53 19.26 -0.90
C CYS A 289 2.74 19.48 -1.83
N ARG A 290 3.20 20.73 -2.01
CA ARG A 290 4.36 21.08 -2.82
C ARG A 290 5.37 21.86 -1.98
N CYS A 291 6.63 21.68 -2.34
CA CYS A 291 7.68 22.61 -1.95
C CYS A 291 7.59 23.90 -2.79
N ASP A 292 8.43 24.87 -2.45
CA ASP A 292 8.61 26.05 -3.29
C ASP A 292 9.08 25.61 -4.71
N ASP A 293 8.80 26.45 -5.70
CA ASP A 293 9.04 26.16 -7.13
C ASP A 293 8.38 24.87 -7.65
N ASN A 294 7.33 24.39 -6.98
CA ASN A 294 6.61 23.15 -7.30
C ASN A 294 7.44 21.86 -7.18
N GLN A 295 8.58 21.87 -6.48
CA GLN A 295 9.34 20.65 -6.22
C GLN A 295 8.43 19.58 -5.57
N VAL A 296 8.52 18.36 -6.10
CA VAL A 296 7.79 17.18 -5.60
C VAL A 296 8.40 16.73 -4.27
N PRO A 297 7.64 16.70 -3.16
CA PRO A 297 8.18 16.34 -1.85
C PRO A 297 8.28 14.84 -1.59
N THR A 298 7.66 14.00 -2.43
CA THR A 298 7.68 12.54 -2.29
C THR A 298 8.65 11.89 -3.27
N TYR A 299 9.15 10.71 -2.89
CA TYR A 299 9.97 9.85 -3.74
C TYR A 299 9.43 8.42 -3.81
N PHE A 300 8.16 8.22 -3.42
CA PHE A 300 7.47 6.94 -3.54
C PHE A 300 7.42 6.40 -4.96
N ASP A 301 7.43 7.26 -5.98
CA ASP A 301 7.53 6.81 -7.36
C ASP A 301 8.86 6.09 -7.68
N TYR A 302 9.87 6.15 -6.82
CA TYR A 302 11.12 5.37 -6.93
C TYR A 302 11.25 4.25 -5.89
N VAL A 303 10.17 3.94 -5.17
CA VAL A 303 10.06 2.77 -4.29
C VAL A 303 9.37 1.65 -5.07
N PRO A 304 9.84 0.38 -5.02
CA PRO A 304 9.14 -0.76 -5.64
C PRO A 304 7.68 -0.87 -5.17
N GLN A 305 6.75 -1.10 -6.11
CA GLN A 305 5.31 -1.01 -5.83
C GLN A 305 4.84 -1.91 -4.69
N PHE A 306 5.35 -3.15 -4.64
CA PHE A 306 5.05 -4.09 -3.57
C PHE A 306 5.32 -3.50 -2.18
N LEU A 307 6.45 -2.83 -1.98
CA LEU A 307 6.82 -2.27 -0.68
C LEU A 307 5.89 -1.11 -0.29
N ARG A 308 5.48 -0.28 -1.25
CA ARG A 308 4.51 0.81 -1.01
C ARG A 308 3.16 0.28 -0.61
N TRP A 309 2.70 -0.77 -1.29
CA TRP A 309 1.44 -1.42 -0.97
C TRP A 309 1.48 -2.14 0.38
N PHE A 310 2.63 -2.72 0.76
CA PHE A 310 2.77 -3.36 2.06
C PHE A 310 2.77 -2.34 3.21
N ASP A 311 3.42 -1.18 3.00
CA ASP A 311 3.33 -0.03 3.91
C ASP A 311 1.89 0.49 4.04
N GLU A 312 1.21 0.74 2.91
CA GLU A 312 -0.18 1.19 2.89
C GLU A 312 -1.12 0.19 3.54
N TRP A 313 -0.93 -1.11 3.29
CA TRP A 313 -1.69 -2.18 3.93
C TRP A 313 -1.53 -2.17 5.46
N ALA A 314 -0.31 -1.97 5.96
CA ALA A 314 -0.06 -1.96 7.40
C ALA A 314 -0.71 -0.75 8.08
N GLU A 315 -0.61 0.43 7.46
CA GLU A 315 -1.26 1.66 7.93
C GLU A 315 -2.79 1.49 8.00
N ASP A 316 -3.39 0.94 6.93
CA ASP A 316 -4.83 0.67 6.85
C ASP A 316 -5.28 -0.42 7.83
N PHE A 317 -4.50 -1.49 7.98
CA PHE A 317 -4.74 -2.56 8.94
C PHE A 317 -4.80 -2.00 10.36
N CYS A 318 -3.80 -1.21 10.77
CA CYS A 318 -3.73 -0.65 12.11
C CYS A 318 -4.91 0.30 12.39
N ARG A 319 -5.26 1.15 11.41
CA ARG A 319 -6.44 2.02 11.48
C ARG A 319 -7.73 1.22 11.66
N LYS A 320 -7.98 0.22 10.79
CA LYS A 320 -9.21 -0.61 10.84
C LYS A 320 -9.24 -1.49 12.09
N ARG A 321 -8.11 -2.03 12.53
CA ARG A 321 -7.98 -2.83 13.76
C ARG A 321 -8.38 -2.01 14.97
N LYS A 322 -7.87 -0.77 15.09
CA LYS A 322 -8.24 0.13 16.19
C LYS A 322 -9.76 0.35 16.25
N HIS A 323 -10.38 0.75 15.14
CA HIS A 323 -11.84 0.95 15.09
C HIS A 323 -12.64 -0.30 15.47
N LYS A 324 -12.24 -1.47 14.97
CA LYS A 324 -12.94 -2.73 15.25
C LYS A 324 -12.76 -3.18 16.70
N LEU A 325 -11.59 -2.95 17.30
CA LEU A 325 -11.36 -3.24 18.71
C LEU A 325 -12.16 -2.30 19.60
N GLU A 326 -12.20 -1.00 19.30
CA GLU A 326 -13.03 -0.05 20.03
C GLU A 326 -14.53 -0.39 19.93
N ASP A 327 -15.00 -0.81 18.76
CA ASP A 327 -16.37 -1.28 18.57
C ASP A 327 -16.65 -2.54 19.40
N ALA A 328 -15.76 -3.55 19.36
CA ALA A 328 -15.89 -4.76 20.16
C ALA A 328 -15.94 -4.43 21.67
N ILE A 329 -15.05 -3.57 22.16
CA ILE A 329 -15.05 -3.14 23.56
C ILE A 329 -16.37 -2.46 23.91
N LYS A 330 -16.81 -1.47 23.12
CA LYS A 330 -18.07 -0.76 23.36
C LYS A 330 -19.25 -1.72 23.40
N LYS A 331 -19.37 -2.62 22.43
CA LYS A 331 -20.52 -3.52 22.30
C LYS A 331 -20.50 -4.70 23.29
N CYS A 332 -19.34 -5.14 23.74
CA CYS A 332 -19.19 -6.29 24.63
C CYS A 332 -19.00 -5.93 26.11
N ARG A 333 -18.60 -4.69 26.43
CA ARG A 333 -18.36 -4.24 27.81
C ARG A 333 -19.25 -3.09 28.29
N ARG A 334 -19.97 -2.41 27.37
CA ARG A 334 -20.92 -1.34 27.73
C ARG A 334 -22.30 -1.49 27.09
N GLY A 335 -23.34 -1.23 27.87
CA GLY A 335 -24.73 -1.15 27.42
C GLY A 335 -25.02 0.15 26.67
N GLU A 336 -26.15 0.21 25.97
CA GLU A 336 -26.58 1.44 25.24
C GLU A 336 -26.82 2.62 26.20
N ASN A 337 -27.23 2.33 27.43
CA ASN A 337 -27.46 3.31 28.50
C ASN A 337 -26.18 3.72 29.24
N GLY A 338 -25.01 3.21 28.83
CA GLY A 338 -23.72 3.49 29.46
C GLY A 338 -23.38 2.61 30.68
N GLU A 339 -24.24 1.65 31.03
CA GLU A 339 -24.01 0.69 32.11
C GLU A 339 -22.96 -0.36 31.73
N ASP A 340 -22.14 -0.79 32.70
CA ASP A 340 -21.17 -1.85 32.49
C ASP A 340 -21.86 -3.21 32.35
N LYS A 341 -21.48 -3.96 31.31
CA LYS A 341 -21.92 -5.33 31.07
C LYS A 341 -20.73 -6.22 30.73
N TYR A 342 -20.92 -7.53 30.76
CA TYR A 342 -19.93 -8.48 30.26
C TYR A 342 -20.62 -9.47 29.34
N CYS A 343 -20.43 -9.30 28.03
CA CYS A 343 -20.95 -10.20 27.02
C CYS A 343 -19.84 -11.04 26.39
N ASP A 344 -20.19 -12.21 25.88
CA ASP A 344 -19.34 -13.00 25.00
C ASP A 344 -19.80 -12.96 23.53
N LEU A 345 -18.98 -13.55 22.64
CA LEU A 345 -19.27 -13.65 21.21
C LEU A 345 -20.56 -14.43 20.89
N ASN A 346 -21.10 -15.19 21.84
CA ASN A 346 -22.25 -16.09 21.68
C ASN A 346 -23.52 -15.50 22.30
N ARG A 347 -23.54 -14.17 22.55
CA ARG A 347 -24.69 -13.42 23.10
C ARG A 347 -24.95 -13.70 24.58
N HIS A 348 -24.05 -14.38 25.27
CA HIS A 348 -24.23 -14.68 26.68
C HIS A 348 -23.84 -13.49 27.56
N ASN A 349 -24.63 -13.25 28.60
CA ASN A 349 -24.27 -12.40 29.72
C ASN A 349 -23.40 -13.20 30.70
N CYS A 350 -22.12 -12.86 30.77
CA CYS A 350 -21.12 -13.60 31.53
C CYS A 350 -21.24 -13.42 33.05
N GLU A 351 -22.01 -12.45 33.55
CA GLU A 351 -22.31 -12.36 34.98
C GLU A 351 -23.20 -13.51 35.45
N LYS A 352 -24.15 -13.91 34.58
CA LYS A 352 -25.18 -14.91 34.82
C LYS A 352 -24.86 -16.28 34.20
N THR A 353 -24.01 -16.30 33.19
CA THR A 353 -23.60 -17.53 32.48
C THR A 353 -22.49 -18.26 33.25
N ILE A 354 -22.71 -19.54 33.51
CA ILE A 354 -21.79 -20.45 34.20
C ILE A 354 -21.63 -21.71 33.35
N ARG A 355 -20.63 -21.70 32.46
CA ARG A 355 -20.39 -22.78 31.51
C ARG A 355 -20.10 -24.11 32.19
N GLY A 356 -19.38 -24.07 33.32
CA GLY A 356 -19.08 -25.27 34.11
C GLY A 356 -20.30 -25.97 34.72
N LYS A 357 -21.41 -25.25 34.86
CA LYS A 357 -22.71 -25.78 35.32
C LYS A 357 -23.73 -25.91 34.19
N TYR A 358 -23.31 -25.74 32.93
CA TYR A 358 -24.19 -25.73 31.75
C TYR A 358 -25.32 -24.70 31.83
N VAL A 359 -25.08 -23.57 32.52
CA VAL A 359 -26.02 -22.46 32.61
C VAL A 359 -25.61 -21.41 31.59
N PHE A 360 -26.44 -21.20 30.58
CA PHE A 360 -26.22 -20.23 29.51
C PHE A 360 -27.35 -19.21 29.53
N VAL A 361 -27.01 -17.94 29.78
CA VAL A 361 -28.00 -16.86 29.88
C VAL A 361 -27.71 -15.86 28.78
N GLU A 362 -28.60 -15.80 27.79
CA GLU A 362 -28.57 -14.77 26.75
C GLU A 362 -29.20 -13.47 27.25
N ASP A 363 -28.73 -12.35 26.71
CA ASP A 363 -29.23 -11.02 27.02
C ASP A 363 -29.35 -10.22 25.71
N GLU A 364 -30.45 -9.47 25.57
CA GLU A 364 -30.74 -8.70 24.35
C GLU A 364 -29.61 -7.71 24.03
N ASP A 365 -28.97 -7.15 25.05
CA ASP A 365 -27.85 -6.24 24.88
C ASP A 365 -26.57 -6.94 24.40
N CYS A 366 -26.44 -8.25 24.62
CA CYS A 366 -25.29 -9.04 24.21
C CYS A 366 -25.34 -9.45 22.72
N LYS A 367 -26.48 -9.28 22.04
CA LYS A 367 -26.55 -9.52 20.58
C LYS A 367 -25.61 -8.63 19.78
N TYR A 368 -25.38 -7.39 20.24
CA TYR A 368 -24.46 -6.47 19.57
C TYR A 368 -22.99 -6.91 19.70
N CYS A 369 -22.62 -7.51 20.83
CA CYS A 369 -21.29 -8.10 21.01
C CYS A 369 -21.07 -9.22 19.98
N HIS A 370 -22.04 -10.11 19.83
CA HIS A 370 -21.99 -11.17 18.83
C HIS A 370 -21.77 -10.64 17.41
N PHE A 371 -22.53 -9.62 16.98
CA PHE A 371 -22.34 -9.04 15.65
C PHE A 371 -20.96 -8.41 15.48
N SER A 372 -20.50 -7.61 16.44
CA SER A 372 -19.17 -6.99 16.38
C SER A 372 -18.07 -8.06 16.30
N CYS A 373 -18.13 -9.08 17.15
CA CYS A 373 -17.14 -10.15 17.23
C CYS A 373 -17.16 -11.09 16.02
N ALA A 374 -18.33 -11.47 15.51
CA ALA A 374 -18.42 -12.35 14.33
C ALA A 374 -17.74 -11.72 13.10
N TYR A 375 -17.95 -10.41 12.89
CA TYR A 375 -17.28 -9.69 11.80
C TYR A 375 -15.79 -9.44 12.09
N PHE A 376 -15.41 -9.15 13.33
CA PHE A 376 -14.02 -8.95 13.72
C PHE A 376 -13.17 -10.21 13.51
N VAL A 377 -13.65 -11.37 14.01
CA VAL A 377 -12.96 -12.67 13.90
C VAL A 377 -12.68 -13.02 12.44
N LYS A 378 -13.71 -12.98 11.59
CA LYS A 378 -13.55 -13.25 10.15
C LYS A 378 -12.59 -12.26 9.47
N TRP A 379 -12.67 -10.99 9.85
CA TRP A 379 -11.81 -9.95 9.28
C TRP A 379 -10.34 -10.15 9.69
N ILE A 380 -10.05 -10.38 10.98
CA ILE A 380 -8.68 -10.51 11.48
C ILE A 380 -7.99 -11.77 10.94
N ASP A 381 -8.73 -12.86 10.76
CA ASP A 381 -8.23 -14.07 10.11
C ASP A 381 -7.79 -13.82 8.67
N ASN A 382 -8.61 -13.07 7.90
CA ASN A 382 -8.24 -12.69 6.53
C ASN A 382 -7.01 -11.78 6.52
N GLN A 383 -6.94 -10.78 7.42
CA GLN A 383 -5.79 -9.88 7.52
C GLN A 383 -4.49 -10.63 7.85
N LYS A 384 -4.57 -11.67 8.70
CA LYS A 384 -3.43 -12.56 8.97
C LYS A 384 -2.94 -13.24 7.70
N GLN A 385 -3.83 -13.73 6.84
CA GLN A 385 -3.45 -14.36 5.57
C GLN A 385 -2.80 -13.36 4.60
N GLU A 386 -3.37 -12.16 4.49
CA GLU A 386 -2.78 -11.07 3.69
C GLU A 386 -1.37 -10.70 4.17
N PHE A 387 -1.18 -10.59 5.49
CA PHE A 387 0.12 -10.37 6.10
C PHE A 387 1.12 -11.48 5.77
N LEU A 388 0.73 -12.75 5.94
CA LEU A 388 1.60 -13.89 5.69
C LEU A 388 2.04 -13.96 4.22
N LYS A 389 1.13 -13.65 3.29
CA LYS A 389 1.43 -13.55 1.84
C LYS A 389 2.47 -12.46 1.56
N GLN A 390 2.25 -11.25 2.07
CA GLN A 390 3.17 -10.13 1.84
C GLN A 390 4.53 -10.35 2.51
N ARG A 391 4.56 -10.96 3.71
CA ARG A 391 5.80 -11.36 4.38
C ARG A 391 6.59 -12.39 3.57
N LYS A 392 5.91 -13.36 2.96
CA LYS A 392 6.52 -14.36 2.07
C LYS A 392 7.07 -13.70 0.80
N LYS A 393 6.30 -12.77 0.22
CA LYS A 393 6.72 -11.97 -0.93
C LYS A 393 7.95 -11.13 -0.64
N TYR A 394 8.01 -10.46 0.50
CA TYR A 394 9.19 -9.72 0.93
C TYR A 394 10.43 -10.62 0.95
N LYS A 395 10.32 -11.81 1.56
CA LYS A 395 11.43 -12.77 1.59
C LYS A 395 11.91 -13.14 0.18
N SER A 396 11.00 -13.39 -0.77
CA SER A 396 11.39 -13.72 -2.16
C SER A 396 12.09 -12.56 -2.87
N GLU A 397 11.57 -11.33 -2.75
CA GLU A 397 12.17 -10.14 -3.38
C GLU A 397 13.59 -9.88 -2.85
N ILE A 398 13.81 -10.19 -1.58
CA ILE A 398 15.11 -10.04 -0.94
C ILE A 398 16.07 -11.19 -1.27
N SER A 399 15.60 -12.44 -1.31
CA SER A 399 16.44 -13.63 -1.56
C SER A 399 16.88 -13.78 -3.01
N ASP A 400 16.07 -13.35 -3.97
CA ASP A 400 16.33 -13.58 -5.41
C ASP A 400 17.48 -12.72 -5.98
N GLY A 401 18.20 -11.98 -5.12
CA GLY A 401 19.49 -11.35 -5.48
C GLY A 401 20.72 -12.22 -5.20
N ASP A 402 20.56 -13.39 -4.58
CA ASP A 402 21.69 -14.25 -4.21
C ASP A 402 21.54 -15.63 -4.86
N SER A 403 22.38 -15.87 -5.87
CA SER A 403 22.63 -17.13 -6.58
C SER A 403 21.53 -17.70 -7.51
N GLY A 404 21.92 -17.90 -8.78
CA GLY A 404 21.17 -18.74 -9.70
C GLY A 404 21.10 -20.19 -9.21
N LYS A 405 19.89 -20.70 -8.95
CA LYS A 405 19.39 -22.02 -9.35
C LYS A 405 17.96 -22.24 -8.82
N SER A 406 17.04 -22.34 -9.77
CA SER A 406 15.88 -23.25 -9.80
C SER A 406 15.17 -23.60 -8.49
N ARG A 407 13.96 -23.07 -8.31
CA ARG A 407 12.80 -23.88 -7.88
C ARG A 407 11.54 -23.45 -8.63
N SER A 408 11.27 -24.18 -9.72
CA SER A 408 9.95 -24.72 -10.07
C SER A 408 8.72 -23.91 -9.63
N THR A 409 8.48 -22.80 -10.31
CA THR A 409 7.13 -22.49 -10.78
C THR A 409 7.29 -22.05 -12.22
N ARG A 410 6.54 -22.67 -13.13
CA ARG A 410 6.55 -22.36 -14.56
C ARG A 410 6.09 -20.92 -14.78
N ARG A 411 6.99 -19.96 -14.56
CA ARG A 411 6.98 -18.71 -15.30
C ARG A 411 8.03 -18.84 -16.36
N ARG A 412 7.50 -18.94 -17.59
CA ARG A 412 8.11 -18.48 -18.82
C ARG A 412 9.35 -17.64 -18.49
N GLN A 413 10.53 -18.22 -18.70
CA GLN A 413 11.67 -17.44 -19.14
C GLN A 413 11.12 -16.35 -20.05
N LYS A 414 11.58 -15.11 -19.88
CA LYS A 414 11.45 -14.09 -20.91
C LYS A 414 11.97 -14.70 -22.22
N ARG A 415 11.08 -15.31 -23.01
CA ARG A 415 11.24 -15.61 -24.43
C ARG A 415 10.81 -14.29 -25.08
N GLY A 416 11.66 -13.37 -25.48
CA GLY A 416 13.08 -13.47 -25.81
C GLY A 416 14.05 -12.87 -24.79
N ALA A 417 15.06 -13.67 -24.48
CA ALA A 417 16.40 -13.23 -24.16
C ALA A 417 17.28 -14.28 -24.80
N GLY A 418 17.66 -14.04 -26.07
CA GLY A 418 18.71 -14.80 -26.71
C GLY A 418 19.92 -14.75 -25.80
N SER A 419 20.43 -15.92 -25.44
CA SER A 419 21.71 -16.06 -24.75
C SER A 419 22.80 -15.69 -25.75
N SER A 420 22.98 -14.40 -25.96
CA SER A 420 24.12 -13.81 -26.64
C SER A 420 24.75 -12.85 -25.64
N GLY A 421 25.97 -13.15 -25.21
CA GLY A 421 26.69 -12.31 -24.26
C GLY A 421 26.87 -10.91 -24.82
N ASP A 422 26.13 -9.94 -24.27
CA ASP A 422 26.42 -8.53 -24.43
C ASP A 422 25.91 -7.76 -23.20
N GLY A 423 26.74 -6.88 -22.67
CA GLY A 423 26.65 -6.28 -21.33
C GLY A 423 25.60 -5.20 -21.14
N ASN A 424 24.46 -5.26 -21.83
CA ASN A 424 23.52 -4.12 -21.94
C ASN A 424 22.09 -4.45 -21.49
N LYS A 425 21.94 -5.14 -20.36
CA LYS A 425 20.63 -5.36 -19.73
C LYS A 425 20.31 -4.20 -18.80
N TYR A 426 19.28 -3.42 -19.12
CA TYR A 426 18.78 -2.39 -18.21
C TYR A 426 18.16 -3.04 -16.97
N ASP A 427 18.74 -2.78 -15.81
CA ASP A 427 18.37 -3.39 -14.54
C ASP A 427 17.23 -2.66 -13.79
N GLY A 428 16.84 -1.46 -14.25
CA GLY A 428 15.77 -0.63 -13.67
C GLY A 428 16.09 -0.05 -12.28
N TYR A 429 15.33 0.96 -11.85
CA TYR A 429 15.52 1.55 -10.51
C TYR A 429 15.25 0.58 -9.35
N GLU A 430 14.36 -0.41 -9.53
CA GLU A 430 13.93 -1.32 -8.47
C GLU A 430 15.06 -2.23 -7.98
N LYS A 431 15.93 -2.70 -8.90
CA LYS A 431 17.11 -3.48 -8.52
C LYS A 431 18.03 -2.65 -7.63
N LYS A 432 18.34 -1.41 -8.03
CA LYS A 432 19.16 -0.48 -7.24
C LYS A 432 18.53 -0.23 -5.86
N PHE A 433 17.21 -0.10 -5.79
CA PHE A 433 16.48 0.06 -4.53
C PHE A 433 16.65 -1.15 -3.62
N TYR A 434 16.43 -2.36 -4.14
CA TYR A 434 16.57 -3.59 -3.35
C TYR A 434 18.01 -3.84 -2.92
N ASP A 435 18.99 -3.52 -3.76
CA ASP A 435 20.42 -3.63 -3.42
C ASP A 435 20.74 -2.76 -2.20
N ILE A 436 20.20 -1.53 -2.13
CA ILE A 436 20.33 -0.65 -0.96
C ILE A 436 19.56 -1.23 0.25
N LEU A 437 18.29 -1.62 0.05
CA LEU A 437 17.44 -2.14 1.13
C LEU A 437 18.05 -3.37 1.81
N LYS A 438 18.68 -4.26 1.02
CA LYS A 438 19.31 -5.50 1.51
C LYS A 438 20.42 -5.25 2.52
N ILE A 439 21.17 -4.16 2.40
CA ILE A 439 22.34 -3.87 3.26
C ILE A 439 21.96 -3.99 4.75
N ASP A 440 20.86 -3.33 5.15
CA ASP A 440 20.41 -3.33 6.54
C ASP A 440 19.15 -4.18 6.78
N TYR A 441 18.31 -4.37 5.76
CA TYR A 441 16.97 -4.97 5.87
C TYR A 441 16.80 -6.29 5.12
N GLN A 442 17.89 -7.00 4.78
CA GLN A 442 17.80 -8.37 4.24
C GLN A 442 16.97 -9.31 5.14
N ASN A 443 17.04 -9.12 6.46
CA ASN A 443 16.17 -9.84 7.38
C ASN A 443 14.79 -9.16 7.46
N VAL A 444 13.75 -9.87 7.01
CA VAL A 444 12.36 -9.42 7.08
C VAL A 444 11.94 -8.92 8.45
N GLU A 445 12.46 -9.50 9.55
CA GLU A 445 12.11 -9.07 10.92
C GLU A 445 12.54 -7.62 11.19
N LYS A 446 13.66 -7.16 10.61
CA LYS A 446 14.09 -5.76 10.76
C LYS A 446 13.14 -4.81 10.03
N PHE A 447 12.66 -5.21 8.85
CA PHE A 447 11.66 -4.44 8.11
C PHE A 447 10.30 -4.43 8.82
N LEU A 448 9.83 -5.58 9.30
CA LEU A 448 8.58 -5.70 10.08
C LEU A 448 8.62 -4.88 11.37
N LYS A 449 9.80 -4.75 12.00
CA LYS A 449 10.00 -3.84 13.14
C LYS A 449 9.81 -2.38 12.74
N LYS A 450 10.24 -1.95 11.55
CA LYS A 450 9.97 -0.60 11.03
C LYS A 450 8.49 -0.42 10.65
N LEU A 451 7.88 -1.45 10.06
CA LEU A 451 6.45 -1.46 9.72
C LEU A 451 5.56 -1.28 10.96
N SER A 452 5.95 -1.91 12.08
CA SER A 452 5.25 -1.80 13.37
C SER A 452 5.44 -0.44 14.06
N LYS A 453 6.39 0.39 13.57
CA LYS A 453 6.65 1.73 14.11
C LYS A 453 5.80 2.82 13.46
N GLU A 454 5.00 2.49 12.45
CA GLU A 454 4.04 3.42 11.87
C GLU A 454 3.15 4.00 12.99
N GLY A 455 2.98 5.32 13.02
CA GLY A 455 2.43 6.02 14.19
C GLY A 455 1.04 5.53 14.59
N ILE A 456 0.20 5.09 13.65
CA ILE A 456 -1.12 4.51 13.96
C ILE A 456 -1.03 3.09 14.56
N CYS A 457 -0.01 2.31 14.20
CA CYS A 457 0.19 0.97 14.73
C CYS A 457 0.67 0.96 16.18
N GLN A 458 1.35 2.02 16.60
CA GLN A 458 1.94 2.12 17.94
C GLN A 458 0.93 2.52 19.03
N LYS A 459 -0.20 3.13 18.65
CA LYS A 459 -1.23 3.59 19.59
C LYS A 459 -2.09 2.43 20.07
N GLU A 460 -2.22 2.28 21.37
CA GLU A 460 -3.14 1.32 21.99
C GLU A 460 -4.59 1.83 21.87
N PRO A 461 -5.54 0.99 21.45
CA PRO A 461 -6.96 1.33 21.50
C PRO A 461 -7.45 1.41 22.95
N HIS A 462 -8.26 2.42 23.27
CA HIS A 462 -8.77 2.67 24.61
C HIS A 462 -10.25 3.07 24.56
N VAL A 463 -11.09 2.45 25.40
CA VAL A 463 -12.49 2.84 25.58
C VAL A 463 -12.82 2.80 27.07
N GLY A 464 -12.98 3.98 27.68
CA GLY A 464 -13.17 4.06 29.13
C GLY A 464 -11.93 3.56 29.87
N GLN A 465 -12.06 2.48 30.63
CA GLN A 465 -10.96 1.82 31.35
C GLN A 465 -10.38 0.61 30.60
N GLU A 466 -11.02 0.20 29.52
CA GLU A 466 -10.63 -0.97 28.74
C GLU A 466 -9.58 -0.59 27.70
N THR A 467 -8.59 -1.46 27.52
CA THR A 467 -7.47 -1.24 26.59
C THR A 467 -7.21 -2.48 25.74
N ALA A 468 -6.61 -2.32 24.57
CA ALA A 468 -6.19 -3.44 23.74
C ALA A 468 -4.73 -3.29 23.30
N ASP A 469 -4.07 -4.42 23.05
CA ASP A 469 -2.68 -4.43 22.58
C ASP A 469 -2.53 -3.68 21.26
N ARG A 470 -1.45 -2.90 21.14
CA ARG A 470 -1.01 -2.28 19.87
C ARG A 470 -0.63 -3.33 18.82
N ALA A 471 -0.55 -2.93 17.56
CA ALA A 471 -0.14 -3.83 16.49
C ALA A 471 1.40 -3.96 16.43
N ASP A 472 1.89 -5.18 16.45
CA ASP A 472 3.29 -5.54 16.27
C ASP A 472 3.41 -6.72 15.29
N PHE A 473 4.07 -6.50 14.16
CA PHE A 473 4.21 -7.49 13.09
C PHE A 473 5.44 -8.39 13.25
N THR A 474 6.26 -8.19 14.29
CA THR A 474 7.45 -9.01 14.52
C THR A 474 7.09 -10.44 14.90
N LYS A 475 8.00 -11.39 14.67
CA LYS A 475 7.79 -12.82 14.97
C LYS A 475 7.34 -13.08 16.42
N LYS A 476 7.75 -12.24 17.37
CA LYS A 476 7.42 -12.38 18.79
C LYS A 476 5.93 -12.11 19.05
N ASP A 477 5.38 -11.07 18.43
CA ASP A 477 4.10 -10.50 18.84
C ASP A 477 3.03 -10.52 17.72
N TYR A 478 3.37 -10.87 16.48
CA TYR A 478 2.38 -10.91 15.39
C TYR A 478 1.21 -11.85 15.67
N ALA A 479 1.43 -12.95 16.40
CA ALA A 479 0.35 -13.86 16.79
C ALA A 479 -0.71 -13.15 17.65
N LYS A 480 -0.30 -12.24 18.54
CA LYS A 480 -1.21 -11.41 19.36
C LYS A 480 -1.88 -10.32 18.51
N THR A 481 -1.15 -9.73 17.59
CA THR A 481 -1.68 -8.71 16.65
C THR A 481 -2.89 -9.23 15.87
N PHE A 482 -2.87 -10.50 15.48
CA PHE A 482 -3.95 -11.17 14.75
C PHE A 482 -4.85 -12.07 15.61
N ASP A 483 -4.81 -11.93 16.94
CA ASP A 483 -5.63 -12.75 17.83
C ASP A 483 -7.10 -12.29 17.83
N HIS A 484 -7.99 -13.23 18.15
CA HIS A 484 -9.39 -12.97 18.41
C HIS A 484 -9.47 -12.36 19.81
N THR A 485 -9.35 -11.04 19.86
CA THR A 485 -9.38 -10.17 21.05
C THR A 485 -10.16 -10.76 22.24
N GLU A 486 -9.67 -10.52 23.46
CA GLU A 486 -10.28 -11.06 24.69
C GLU A 486 -11.76 -10.69 24.85
N TYR A 487 -12.17 -9.53 24.32
CA TYR A 487 -13.57 -9.08 24.33
C TYR A 487 -14.51 -9.98 23.53
N CYS A 488 -13.95 -10.74 22.58
CA CYS A 488 -14.65 -11.68 21.71
C CYS A 488 -14.39 -13.14 22.10
N GLN A 489 -13.90 -13.42 23.30
CA GLN A 489 -13.80 -14.77 23.82
C GLN A 489 -15.11 -15.21 24.49
N ALA A 490 -15.31 -16.53 24.57
CA ALA A 490 -16.44 -17.11 25.30
C ALA A 490 -16.38 -16.72 26.78
N CYS A 491 -17.53 -16.68 27.47
CA CYS A 491 -17.56 -16.37 28.90
C CYS A 491 -16.55 -17.24 29.69
N PRO A 492 -15.95 -16.70 30.77
CA PRO A 492 -15.11 -17.48 31.67
C PRO A 492 -15.87 -18.71 32.17
N TRP A 493 -15.13 -19.77 32.53
CA TRP A 493 -15.72 -21.07 32.87
C TRP A 493 -16.81 -20.99 33.94
N CYS A 494 -16.56 -20.20 34.99
CA CYS A 494 -17.50 -19.97 36.09
C CYS A 494 -18.26 -18.65 36.04
N GLY A 495 -18.18 -17.93 34.91
CA GLY A 495 -18.73 -16.59 34.76
C GLY A 495 -17.79 -15.50 35.29
N ALA A 496 -18.27 -14.26 35.24
CA ALA A 496 -17.54 -13.06 35.61
C ALA A 496 -18.25 -12.31 36.76
N GLN A 497 -17.50 -11.50 37.48
CA GLN A 497 -18.00 -10.62 38.54
C GLN A 497 -17.39 -9.21 38.44
N LYS A 498 -18.08 -8.21 38.98
CA LYS A 498 -17.58 -6.83 39.04
C LYS A 498 -16.52 -6.69 40.14
N LYS A 499 -15.42 -6.01 39.83
CA LYS A 499 -14.38 -5.66 40.80
C LYS A 499 -14.83 -4.50 41.69
N SER A 500 -14.35 -4.46 42.94
CA SER A 500 -14.63 -3.36 43.89
C SER A 500 -14.11 -1.99 43.44
N GLY A 501 -13.22 -1.93 42.45
CA GLY A 501 -12.68 -0.69 41.84
C GLY A 501 -13.20 -0.38 40.43
N GLY A 502 -14.23 -1.09 39.95
CA GLY A 502 -14.71 -1.00 38.57
C GLY A 502 -14.07 -2.03 37.63
N GLY A 503 -14.77 -2.37 36.55
CA GLY A 503 -14.39 -3.44 35.62
C GLY A 503 -14.77 -4.83 36.09
N TRP A 504 -14.29 -5.84 35.36
CA TRP A 504 -14.70 -7.24 35.55
C TRP A 504 -13.51 -8.18 35.74
N GLU A 505 -13.75 -9.30 36.43
CA GLU A 505 -12.85 -10.44 36.54
C GLU A 505 -13.60 -11.76 36.39
N ALA A 506 -12.88 -12.80 35.97
CA ALA A 506 -13.39 -14.15 36.03
C ALA A 506 -13.56 -14.58 37.49
N LYS A 507 -14.68 -15.24 37.80
CA LYS A 507 -14.87 -15.94 39.08
C LYS A 507 -13.89 -17.10 39.20
N ASP A 508 -13.60 -17.52 40.44
CA ASP A 508 -12.68 -18.64 40.63
C ASP A 508 -13.26 -19.89 39.96
N VAL A 509 -12.38 -20.65 39.30
CA VAL A 509 -12.78 -21.90 38.64
C VAL A 509 -13.38 -22.88 39.65
N GLN A 510 -12.95 -22.82 40.91
CA GLN A 510 -13.46 -23.64 42.01
C GLN A 510 -14.92 -23.31 42.37
N ASP A 511 -15.39 -22.08 42.16
CA ASP A 511 -16.76 -21.65 42.51
C ASP A 511 -17.85 -22.41 41.74
N CYS A 512 -17.49 -22.91 40.55
CA CYS A 512 -18.39 -23.71 39.72
C CYS A 512 -17.85 -25.08 39.34
N ALA A 513 -16.64 -25.44 39.80
CA ALA A 513 -16.14 -26.79 39.69
C ALA A 513 -17.05 -27.71 40.51
N ASN A 514 -17.91 -28.48 39.84
CA ASN A 514 -18.51 -29.63 40.48
C ASN A 514 -17.40 -30.69 40.58
N GLU A 515 -17.09 -31.17 41.79
CA GLU A 515 -16.29 -32.39 41.98
C GLU A 515 -17.05 -33.57 41.38
N VAL A 516 -16.92 -33.76 40.08
CA VAL A 516 -17.40 -34.97 39.40
C VAL A 516 -16.17 -35.65 38.86
N THR A 517 -15.70 -36.67 39.58
CA THR A 517 -14.76 -37.64 39.04
C THR A 517 -15.45 -38.34 37.88
N LYS A 518 -15.17 -37.88 36.66
CA LYS A 518 -15.64 -38.57 35.45
C LYS A 518 -14.70 -39.75 35.21
N GLU A 519 -15.09 -40.92 35.67
CA GLU A 519 -14.49 -42.17 35.19
C GLU A 519 -14.97 -42.41 33.75
N TYR A 520 -14.04 -42.40 32.80
CA TYR A 520 -14.33 -42.71 31.41
C TYR A 520 -14.00 -44.17 31.17
N ASP A 521 -15.00 -44.94 30.76
CA ASP A 521 -14.79 -46.28 30.22
C ASP A 521 -14.13 -46.15 28.86
N HIS A 522 -12.82 -46.44 28.79
CA HIS A 522 -12.04 -46.32 27.56
C HIS A 522 -12.60 -47.16 26.39
N GLU A 523 -13.36 -48.22 26.66
CA GLU A 523 -13.99 -49.06 25.62
C GLU A 523 -15.26 -48.43 25.03
N LYS A 524 -15.84 -47.41 25.71
CA LYS A 524 -17.07 -46.70 25.29
C LYS A 524 -16.82 -45.25 24.88
N THR A 525 -15.58 -44.78 24.91
CA THR A 525 -15.23 -43.44 24.41
C THR A 525 -15.05 -43.46 22.89
N THR A 526 -15.55 -42.43 22.22
CA THR A 526 -15.25 -42.18 20.80
C THR A 526 -14.20 -41.08 20.72
N THR A 527 -13.05 -41.36 20.12
CA THR A 527 -12.06 -40.34 19.79
C THR A 527 -12.61 -39.50 18.63
N ILE A 528 -12.94 -38.24 18.91
CA ILE A 528 -13.26 -37.26 17.88
C ILE A 528 -11.96 -36.53 17.56
N GLU A 529 -11.43 -36.74 16.36
CA GLU A 529 -10.37 -35.88 15.83
C GLU A 529 -10.96 -34.52 15.52
N ILE A 530 -10.81 -33.58 16.45
CA ILE A 530 -11.12 -32.19 16.18
C ILE A 530 -10.01 -31.67 15.27
N LEU A 531 -10.34 -31.48 13.99
CA LEU A 531 -9.54 -30.68 13.06
C LEU A 531 -9.61 -29.22 13.50
N THR A 532 -8.87 -28.88 14.57
CA THR A 532 -8.56 -27.48 14.85
C THR A 532 -7.70 -26.96 13.71
N ALA A 533 -7.94 -25.73 13.25
CA ALA A 533 -7.01 -25.07 12.33
C ALA A 533 -5.62 -25.14 12.96
N ASP A 534 -4.75 -25.96 12.36
CA ASP A 534 -3.55 -26.45 13.02
C ASP A 534 -2.64 -25.26 13.35
N LYS A 535 -2.52 -24.91 14.64
CA LYS A 535 -1.66 -23.81 15.10
C LYS A 535 -0.17 -24.06 14.79
N LYS A 536 0.20 -25.28 14.37
CA LYS A 536 1.57 -25.66 14.00
C LYS A 536 1.82 -25.69 12.49
N GLN A 537 0.80 -25.71 11.64
CA GLN A 537 1.00 -25.55 10.19
C GLN A 537 0.82 -24.08 9.79
N LEU A 538 1.90 -23.32 9.96
CA LEU A 538 2.03 -21.92 9.52
C LEU A 538 2.15 -21.77 7.99
N ASP A 539 1.93 -22.83 7.20
CA ASP A 539 2.15 -22.89 5.76
C ASP A 539 1.10 -23.77 5.04
N ILE A 540 -0.19 -23.50 5.24
CA ILE A 540 -1.21 -24.05 4.32
C ILE A 540 -1.46 -23.04 3.20
N LEU A 541 -0.65 -23.23 2.14
CA LEU A 541 -0.72 -22.83 0.73
C LEU A 541 -1.28 -21.45 0.32
#